data_AF-A0A3M8EJI8-F1
#
_entry.id   AF-A0A3M8EJI8-F1
#
_cell.length_a   1.000
_cell.length_b   1.000
_cell.length_c   1.000
_cell.angle_alpha   90.00
_cell.angle_beta   90.00
_cell.angle_gamma   90.00
#
_symmetry.space_group_name_H-M   'P 1'
#
loop_
_entity.id
_entity.type
_entity.pdbx_description
1 polymer ?
#
loop_
_entity_poly.entity_id
_entity_poly.type
_entity_poly.pdbx_seq_one_letter_code
_entity_poly.pdbx_strand_id
1 'polypeptide(L)'
;MYQIFFVRASKNLPSRIIRVSIGLISMVGYISLVQLLITPLPPEELKVATGIYEKYGLGRSRGNLTIRYDNGKKDKFKGTLEYKAIQKLNNLKGKYITVYYSYSLNALLFKYKELAEIKNGDEYISDGYNQAHYQRLLFFRRIDKIIVSVWLGITFIGLFATYLLNRKSYSHDVHGGS
;
A
#
# COMPACT_ATOMS: atom_id res chain seq x y z
N MET A 1 0.65 33.57 6.39
CA MET A 1 0.46 32.23 5.77
C MET A 1 -0.48 31.34 6.60
N TYR A 2 -0.16 30.96 7.85
CA TYR A 2 -0.98 30.06 8.67
C TYR A 2 -2.45 30.49 8.85
N GLN A 3 -2.73 31.77 9.11
CA GLN A 3 -4.12 32.26 9.27
C GLN A 3 -4.99 32.11 8.01
N ILE A 4 -4.40 32.24 6.82
CA ILE A 4 -5.09 32.13 5.53
C ILE A 4 -5.38 30.64 5.23
N PHE A 5 -4.38 29.79 5.42
CA PHE A 5 -4.47 28.36 5.11
C PHE A 5 -5.14 27.50 6.18
N PHE A 6 -5.23 27.94 7.44
CA PHE A 6 -5.78 27.14 8.54
C PHE A 6 -6.98 27.80 9.25
N VAL A 7 -6.89 29.07 9.64
CA VAL A 7 -7.90 29.72 10.52
C VAL A 7 -9.11 30.29 9.77
N ARG A 8 -8.94 30.86 8.57
CA ARG A 8 -10.07 31.42 7.79
C ARG A 8 -10.75 30.42 6.87
N ALA A 9 -9.97 29.54 6.24
CA ALA A 9 -10.55 28.51 5.40
C ALA A 9 -11.29 27.38 6.17
N SER A 10 -11.21 27.38 7.51
CA SER A 10 -12.11 26.59 8.36
C SER A 10 -13.47 27.28 8.55
N LYS A 11 -13.61 28.59 8.30
CA LYS A 11 -14.87 29.34 8.44
C LYS A 11 -15.69 29.39 7.14
N ASN A 12 -15.04 29.39 5.98
CA ASN A 12 -15.70 29.42 4.68
C ASN A 12 -16.04 28.01 4.17
N LEU A 13 -17.34 27.69 4.03
CA LEU A 13 -17.84 26.39 3.56
C LEU A 13 -17.14 25.87 2.28
N PRO A 14 -16.95 26.69 1.22
CA PRO A 14 -16.29 26.21 0.00
C PRO A 14 -14.83 25.82 0.24
N SER A 15 -14.12 26.58 1.09
CA SER A 15 -12.72 26.28 1.37
C SER A 15 -12.53 25.07 2.29
N ARG A 16 -13.52 24.79 3.15
CA ARG A 16 -13.54 23.58 3.97
C ARG A 16 -13.70 22.33 3.10
N ILE A 17 -14.59 22.38 2.10
CA ILE A 17 -14.79 21.28 1.13
C ILE A 17 -13.50 21.01 0.36
N ILE A 18 -12.85 22.06 -0.18
CA ILE A 18 -11.58 21.93 -0.89
C ILE A 18 -10.51 21.25 -0.02
N ARG A 19 -10.39 21.62 1.27
CA ARG A 19 -9.44 20.98 2.19
C ARG A 19 -9.75 19.51 2.46
N VAL A 20 -11.03 19.16 2.64
CA VAL A 20 -11.43 17.75 2.83
C VAL A 20 -11.08 16.94 1.59
N SER A 21 -11.37 17.46 0.40
CA SER A 21 -10.99 16.82 -0.86
C SER A 21 -9.48 16.66 -1.01
N ILE A 22 -8.68 17.68 -0.67
CA ILE A 22 -7.21 17.58 -0.66
C ILE A 22 -6.75 16.48 0.31
N GLY A 23 -7.35 16.39 1.50
CA GLY A 23 -7.04 15.36 2.48
C GLY A 23 -7.30 13.94 1.95
N LEU A 24 -8.46 13.72 1.34
CA LEU A 24 -8.82 12.42 0.74
C LEU A 24 -7.91 12.04 -0.43
N ILE A 25 -7.64 12.99 -1.33
CA ILE A 25 -6.75 12.77 -2.48
C ILE A 25 -5.31 12.52 -2.01
N SER A 26 -4.90 13.17 -0.91
CA SER A 26 -3.59 12.93 -0.29
C SER A 26 -3.44 11.57 0.35
N MET A 27 -4.51 10.95 0.86
CA MET A 27 -4.44 9.56 1.31
C MET A 27 -4.16 8.61 0.13
N VAL A 28 -4.84 8.79 -1.01
CA VAL A 28 -4.63 7.95 -2.20
C VAL A 28 -3.21 8.17 -2.77
N GLY A 29 -2.81 9.43 -2.93
CA GLY A 29 -1.46 9.78 -3.40
C GLY A 29 -0.35 9.23 -2.51
N TYR A 30 -0.55 9.28 -1.19
CA TYR A 30 0.38 8.71 -0.22
C TYR A 30 0.49 7.18 -0.34
N ILE A 31 -0.63 6.47 -0.48
CA ILE A 31 -0.60 5.00 -0.66
C ILE A 31 0.17 4.64 -1.94
N SER A 32 -0.12 5.30 -3.07
CA SER A 32 0.62 5.08 -4.32
C SER A 32 2.11 5.45 -4.20
N LEU A 33 2.44 6.53 -3.48
CA LEU A 33 3.84 6.88 -3.20
C LEU A 33 4.56 5.77 -2.42
N VAL A 34 3.93 5.23 -1.38
CA VAL A 34 4.48 4.10 -0.60
C VAL A 34 4.69 2.88 -1.49
N GLN A 35 3.76 2.58 -2.40
CA GLN A 35 3.92 1.47 -3.35
C GLN A 35 5.09 1.69 -4.32
N LEU A 36 5.33 2.93 -4.77
CA LEU A 36 6.46 3.25 -5.66
C LEU A 36 7.83 3.06 -5.02
N LEU A 37 7.93 3.16 -3.69
CA LEU A 37 9.17 2.93 -2.95
C LEU A 37 9.60 1.46 -2.98
N ILE A 38 8.69 0.55 -3.32
CA ILE A 38 8.97 -0.88 -3.44
C ILE A 38 9.19 -1.18 -4.92
N THR A 39 10.33 -1.82 -5.23
CA THR A 39 10.55 -2.35 -6.57
C THR A 39 10.01 -3.77 -6.62
N PRO A 40 9.04 -4.07 -7.51
CA PRO A 40 8.62 -5.45 -7.73
C PRO A 40 9.83 -6.22 -8.23
N LEU A 41 10.07 -7.39 -7.64
CA LEU A 41 11.19 -8.25 -8.00
C LEU A 41 10.72 -9.26 -9.06
N PRO A 42 11.58 -9.62 -10.02
CA PRO A 42 11.32 -10.75 -10.90
C PRO A 42 11.31 -12.06 -10.10
N PRO A 43 10.69 -13.13 -10.62
CA PRO A 43 10.60 -14.42 -9.92
C PRO A 43 11.95 -14.98 -9.46
N GLU A 44 13.00 -14.78 -10.26
CA GLU A 44 14.36 -15.26 -10.01
C GLU A 44 15.05 -14.57 -8.82
N GLU A 45 14.63 -13.34 -8.48
CA GLU A 45 15.20 -12.54 -7.39
C GLU A 45 14.39 -12.66 -6.08
N LEU A 46 13.36 -13.50 -6.05
CA LEU A 46 12.57 -13.73 -4.85
C LEU A 46 13.41 -14.38 -3.76
N LYS A 47 13.21 -13.93 -2.53
CA LYS A 47 13.88 -14.51 -1.37
C LYS A 47 13.20 -15.80 -1.00
N VAL A 48 14.00 -16.76 -0.53
CA VAL A 48 13.53 -18.10 -0.19
C VAL A 48 13.59 -18.29 1.32
N ALA A 49 12.56 -18.91 1.88
CA ALA A 49 12.51 -19.35 3.26
C ALA A 49 11.95 -20.76 3.34
N THR A 50 12.73 -21.68 3.90
CA THR A 50 12.32 -23.08 4.08
C THR A 50 12.08 -23.35 5.55
N GLY A 51 10.98 -24.03 5.87
CA GLY A 51 10.67 -24.40 7.25
C GLY A 51 9.36 -25.17 7.36
N ILE A 52 9.02 -25.56 8.59
CA ILE A 52 7.81 -26.31 8.89
C ILE A 52 6.59 -25.38 8.82
N TYR A 53 5.63 -25.71 7.97
CA TYR A 53 4.36 -25.00 7.90
C TYR A 53 3.55 -25.19 9.19
N GLU A 54 3.22 -24.10 9.87
CA GLU A 54 2.41 -24.16 11.09
C GLU A 54 0.93 -23.89 10.81
N LYS A 55 0.62 -22.77 10.15
CA LYS A 55 -0.76 -22.36 9.87
C LYS A 55 -0.83 -21.22 8.86
N TYR A 56 -2.00 -21.14 8.22
CA TYR A 56 -2.46 -20.00 7.46
C TYR A 56 -3.67 -19.40 8.18
N GLY A 57 -3.63 -18.11 8.47
CA GLY A 57 -4.73 -17.39 9.11
C GLY A 57 -5.24 -16.26 8.23
N LEU A 58 -6.55 -16.11 8.10
CA LEU A 58 -7.16 -14.97 7.42
C LEU A 58 -7.11 -13.74 8.35
N GLY A 59 -6.36 -12.71 7.95
CA GLY A 59 -6.41 -11.39 8.59
C GLY A 59 -7.49 -10.50 7.96
N ARG A 60 -7.67 -9.29 8.50
CA ARG A 60 -8.69 -8.32 8.02
C ARG A 60 -8.50 -7.87 6.57
N SER A 61 -7.27 -7.86 6.05
CA SER A 61 -6.98 -7.41 4.67
C SER A 61 -6.18 -8.40 3.83
N ARG A 62 -5.39 -9.28 4.45
CA ARG A 62 -4.59 -10.33 3.81
C ARG A 62 -4.45 -11.54 4.73
N GLY A 63 -4.22 -12.71 4.14
CA GLY A 63 -3.83 -13.90 4.89
C GLY A 63 -2.41 -13.79 5.44
N ASN A 64 -2.13 -14.59 6.46
CA ASN A 64 -0.82 -14.71 7.09
C ASN A 64 -0.41 -16.19 7.14
N LEU A 65 0.59 -16.54 6.35
CA LEU A 65 1.27 -17.84 6.44
C LEU A 65 2.33 -17.77 7.52
N THR A 66 2.37 -18.75 8.42
CA THR A 66 3.42 -18.87 9.45
C THR A 66 4.23 -20.14 9.20
N ILE A 67 5.54 -19.97 9.15
CA ILE A 67 6.49 -21.09 9.14
C ILE A 67 7.37 -21.03 10.39
N ARG A 68 7.82 -22.19 10.84
CA ARG A 68 8.80 -22.34 11.90
C ARG A 68 10.06 -22.97 11.32
N TYR A 69 11.19 -22.31 11.54
CA TYR A 69 12.50 -22.80 11.16
C TYR A 69 13.02 -23.84 12.16
N ASP A 70 14.06 -24.55 11.77
CA ASP A 70 14.70 -25.62 12.56
C ASP A 70 15.28 -25.09 13.88
N ASN A 71 15.69 -23.82 13.90
CA ASN A 71 16.14 -23.11 15.10
C ASN A 71 15.00 -22.68 16.04
N GLY A 72 13.76 -23.09 15.77
CA GLY A 72 12.57 -22.74 16.56
C GLY A 72 12.01 -21.33 16.31
N LYS A 73 12.71 -20.48 15.55
CA LYS A 73 12.21 -19.14 15.20
C LYS A 73 11.01 -19.26 14.27
N LYS A 74 10.04 -18.35 14.43
CA LYS A 74 8.85 -18.28 13.58
C LYS A 74 8.87 -17.02 12.74
N ASP A 75 8.55 -17.15 11.46
CA ASP A 75 8.32 -16.02 10.58
C ASP A 75 6.91 -16.04 10.00
N LYS A 76 6.40 -14.83 9.73
CA LYS A 76 5.07 -14.60 9.17
C LYS A 76 5.20 -13.92 7.81
N PHE A 77 4.49 -14.46 6.84
CA PHE A 77 4.41 -13.96 5.47
C PHE A 77 2.99 -13.51 5.20
N LYS A 78 2.82 -12.28 4.74
CA LYS A 78 1.52 -11.70 4.42
C LYS A 78 1.21 -11.91 2.95
N GLY A 79 0.04 -12.44 2.64
CA GLY A 79 -0.42 -12.58 1.25
C GLY A 79 -1.79 -13.19 1.19
N THR A 80 -2.43 -13.05 0.04
CA THR A 80 -3.75 -13.64 -0.20
C THR A 80 -3.56 -14.86 -1.08
N LEU A 81 -4.00 -16.01 -0.57
CA LEU A 81 -4.04 -17.26 -1.30
C LEU A 81 -5.46 -17.57 -1.74
N GLU A 82 -5.60 -18.18 -2.91
CA GLU A 82 -6.87 -18.73 -3.37
C GLU A 82 -7.33 -19.86 -2.47
N TYR A 83 -8.65 -20.07 -2.40
CA TYR A 83 -9.25 -21.09 -1.55
C TYR A 83 -8.70 -22.50 -1.82
N LYS A 84 -8.45 -22.85 -3.09
CA LYS A 84 -7.84 -24.13 -3.47
C LYS A 84 -6.43 -24.31 -2.89
N ALA A 85 -5.61 -23.26 -2.95
CA ALA A 85 -4.26 -23.26 -2.38
C ALA A 85 -4.30 -23.37 -0.84
N ILE A 86 -5.27 -22.72 -0.20
CA ILE A 86 -5.49 -22.83 1.25
C ILE A 86 -5.86 -24.27 1.64
N GLN A 87 -6.74 -24.92 0.89
CA GLN A 87 -7.11 -26.32 1.14
C GLN A 87 -5.89 -27.25 1.02
N LYS A 88 -5.11 -27.10 -0.06
CA LYS A 88 -3.85 -27.84 -0.23
C LYS A 88 -2.91 -27.62 0.95
N LEU A 89 -2.71 -26.37 1.38
CA LEU A 89 -1.86 -26.03 2.53
C LEU A 89 -2.33 -26.69 3.82
N ASN A 90 -3.63 -26.71 4.09
CA ASN A 90 -4.14 -27.31 5.33
C ASN A 90 -3.76 -28.79 5.47
N ASN A 91 -3.66 -29.52 4.35
CA ASN A 91 -3.21 -30.91 4.30
C ASN A 91 -1.69 -31.08 4.51
N LEU A 92 -0.92 -29.98 4.48
CA LEU A 92 0.53 -29.94 4.61
C LEU A 92 0.99 -29.42 5.98
N LYS A 93 0.06 -29.22 6.93
CA LYS A 93 0.39 -28.76 8.28
C LYS A 93 1.42 -29.68 8.94
N GLY A 94 2.48 -29.09 9.47
CA GLY A 94 3.60 -29.81 10.08
C GLY A 94 4.64 -30.35 9.09
N LYS A 95 4.46 -30.15 7.78
CA LYS A 95 5.46 -30.52 6.76
C LYS A 95 6.37 -29.35 6.41
N TYR A 96 7.56 -29.68 5.90
CA TYR A 96 8.46 -28.68 5.35
C TYR A 96 7.91 -28.10 4.06
N ILE A 97 7.91 -26.78 3.97
CA ILE A 97 7.55 -26.03 2.77
C ILE A 97 8.63 -25.01 2.46
N THR A 98 8.75 -24.67 1.18
CA THR A 98 9.60 -23.59 0.69
C THR A 98 8.71 -22.43 0.30
N VAL A 99 8.97 -21.27 0.88
CA VAL A 99 8.20 -20.04 0.67
C VAL A 99 9.07 -19.05 -0.08
N TYR A 100 8.59 -18.61 -1.23
CA TYR A 100 9.17 -17.51 -2.00
C TYR A 100 8.47 -16.22 -1.60
N TYR A 101 9.25 -15.19 -1.29
CA TYR A 101 8.72 -13.94 -0.77
C TYR A 101 9.55 -12.73 -1.22
N SER A 102 8.91 -11.57 -1.19
CA SER A 102 9.55 -10.27 -1.37
C SER A 102 9.39 -9.43 -0.10
N TYR A 103 10.11 -8.31 -0.02
CA TYR A 103 9.89 -7.32 1.04
C TYR A 103 8.98 -6.21 0.51
N SER A 104 7.97 -5.89 1.30
CA SER A 104 6.97 -4.88 0.99
C SER A 104 6.80 -3.91 2.15
N LEU A 105 6.18 -2.77 1.92
CA LEU A 105 5.93 -1.74 2.92
C LEU A 105 4.44 -1.61 3.17
N ASN A 106 4.06 -1.49 4.43
CA ASN A 106 2.69 -1.09 4.75
C ASN A 106 2.54 0.43 4.62
N ALA A 107 1.32 0.93 4.76
CA ALA A 107 1.05 2.37 4.75
C ALA A 107 1.73 3.16 5.90
N LEU A 108 2.43 2.51 6.82
CA LEU A 108 3.24 3.17 7.86
C LEU A 108 4.74 2.96 7.62
N LEU A 109 5.15 2.55 6.41
CA LEU A 109 6.53 2.28 6.00
C LEU A 109 7.24 1.16 6.79
N PHE A 110 6.50 0.33 7.53
CA PHE A 110 7.06 -0.87 8.13
C PHE A 110 7.22 -1.96 7.07
N LYS A 111 8.45 -2.48 6.98
CA LYS A 111 8.79 -3.61 6.12
C LYS A 111 8.11 -4.88 6.63
N TYR A 112 7.54 -5.65 5.72
CA TYR A 112 7.03 -6.99 5.99
C TYR A 112 7.37 -7.95 4.84
N LYS A 113 7.31 -9.25 5.12
CA LYS A 113 7.52 -10.31 4.12
C LYS A 113 6.20 -10.55 3.38
N GLU A 114 6.17 -10.24 2.10
CA GLU A 114 5.04 -10.47 1.22
C GLU A 114 5.18 -11.84 0.55
N LEU A 115 4.20 -12.70 0.76
CA LEU A 115 4.14 -14.03 0.19
C LEU A 115 3.96 -13.92 -1.33
N ALA A 116 4.88 -14.49 -2.10
CA ALA A 116 4.77 -14.56 -3.54
C ALA A 116 4.29 -15.95 -3.97
N GLU A 117 4.96 -17.01 -3.50
CA GLU A 117 4.67 -18.39 -3.93
C GLU A 117 5.08 -19.42 -2.88
N ILE A 118 4.46 -20.60 -2.92
CA ILE A 118 4.76 -21.72 -2.01
C ILE A 118 4.98 -23.01 -2.80
N LYS A 119 6.05 -23.71 -2.46
CA LYS A 119 6.43 -25.01 -3.00
C LYS A 119 6.54 -26.05 -1.87
N ASN A 120 6.13 -27.29 -2.12
CA ASN A 120 6.34 -28.42 -1.23
C ASN A 120 6.96 -29.58 -2.03
N GLY A 121 8.23 -29.89 -1.75
CA GLY A 121 9.02 -30.78 -2.59
C GLY A 121 9.14 -30.22 -4.01
N ASP A 122 8.60 -30.95 -4.98
CA ASP A 122 8.57 -30.55 -6.39
C ASP A 122 7.23 -29.93 -6.85
N GLU A 123 6.20 -29.96 -6.01
CA GLU A 123 4.88 -29.43 -6.35
C GLU A 123 4.71 -27.97 -5.89
N TYR A 124 4.22 -27.12 -6.79
CA TYR A 124 3.76 -25.76 -6.46
C TYR A 124 2.32 -25.77 -5.94
N ILE A 125 2.08 -25.11 -4.82
CA ILE A 125 0.78 -25.14 -4.11
C ILE A 125 -0.15 -24.01 -4.57
N SER A 126 0.42 -22.88 -5.00
CA SER A 126 -0.30 -21.74 -5.56
C SER A 126 0.10 -21.54 -7.02
N ASP A 127 -0.85 -21.17 -7.87
CA ASP A 127 -0.52 -20.70 -9.22
C ASP A 127 0.45 -19.52 -9.10
N GLY A 128 1.67 -19.77 -9.55
CA GLY A 128 2.85 -19.10 -9.08
C GLY A 128 2.90 -17.61 -9.33
N TYR A 129 3.85 -16.97 -8.66
CA TYR A 129 4.31 -15.64 -9.01
C TYR A 129 5.04 -15.75 -10.36
N ASN A 130 4.26 -15.82 -11.44
CA ASN A 130 4.76 -16.07 -12.78
C ASN A 130 5.07 -14.75 -13.50
N GLN A 131 5.74 -14.82 -14.66
CA GLN A 131 6.13 -13.65 -15.44
C GLN A 131 4.94 -12.74 -15.78
N ALA A 132 3.76 -13.30 -16.02
CA ALA A 132 2.53 -12.53 -16.22
C ALA A 132 2.11 -11.72 -14.98
N HIS A 133 2.29 -12.27 -13.78
CA HIS A 133 2.00 -11.57 -12.54
C HIS A 133 3.00 -10.43 -12.31
N TYR A 134 4.28 -10.68 -12.57
CA TYR A 134 5.32 -9.65 -12.52
C TYR A 134 5.04 -8.50 -13.49
N GLN A 135 4.62 -8.79 -14.73
CA GLN A 135 4.23 -7.76 -15.71
C GLN A 135 3.02 -6.93 -15.24
N ARG A 136 2.04 -7.55 -14.58
CA ARG A 136 0.92 -6.82 -13.95
C ARG A 136 1.40 -5.88 -12.85
N LEU A 137 2.35 -6.29 -12.02
CA LEU A 137 2.93 -5.42 -10.99
C LEU A 137 3.69 -4.24 -11.58
N LEU A 138 4.45 -4.45 -12.68
CA LEU A 138 5.08 -3.36 -13.42
C LEU A 138 4.06 -2.40 -14.03
N PHE A 139 2.92 -2.90 -14.49
CA PHE A 139 1.82 -2.08 -14.98
C PHE A 139 1.20 -1.23 -13.87
N PHE A 140 0.87 -1.82 -12.72
CA PHE A 140 0.37 -1.06 -11.56
C PHE A 140 1.39 -0.01 -11.09
N ARG A 141 2.68 -0.33 -11.09
CA ARG A 141 3.72 0.64 -10.77
C ARG A 141 3.71 1.85 -11.72
N ARG A 142 3.45 1.64 -13.02
CA ARG A 142 3.30 2.75 -13.98
C ARG A 142 2.08 3.60 -13.67
N ILE A 143 0.96 2.97 -13.33
CA ILE A 143 -0.25 3.67 -12.88
C ILE A 143 0.05 4.48 -11.63
N ASP A 144 0.72 3.93 -10.63
CA ASP A 144 1.07 4.64 -9.39
C ASP A 144 1.93 5.88 -9.67
N LYS A 145 2.87 5.83 -10.63
CA LYS A 145 3.64 7.01 -11.06
C LYS A 145 2.74 8.12 -11.60
N ILE A 146 1.74 7.75 -12.39
CA ILE A 146 0.76 8.70 -12.94
C ILE A 146 -0.09 9.27 -11.80
N ILE A 147 -0.60 8.42 -10.89
CA ILE A 147 -1.41 8.84 -9.74
C ILE A 147 -0.64 9.83 -8.88
N VAL A 148 0.62 9.55 -8.54
CA VAL A 148 1.46 10.46 -7.73
C VAL A 148 1.67 11.80 -8.45
N SER A 149 1.91 11.78 -9.77
CA SER A 149 2.08 13.01 -10.55
C SER A 149 0.80 13.86 -10.57
N VAL A 150 -0.35 13.23 -10.80
CA VAL A 150 -1.66 13.88 -10.80
C VAL A 150 -2.01 14.40 -9.41
N TRP A 151 -1.73 13.62 -8.36
CA TRP A 151 -1.95 14.01 -6.96
C TRP A 151 -1.18 15.28 -6.60
N LEU A 152 0.11 15.37 -6.96
CA LEU A 152 0.92 16.58 -6.73
C LEU A 152 0.30 17.81 -7.42
N GLY A 153 -0.13 17.66 -8.68
CA GLY A 153 -0.79 18.73 -9.44
C GLY A 153 -2.09 19.20 -8.81
N ILE A 154 -3.00 18.27 -8.47
CA ILE A 154 -4.29 18.61 -7.82
C ILE A 154 -4.07 19.27 -6.46
N THR A 155 -3.12 18.77 -5.67
CA THR A 155 -2.80 19.36 -4.35
C THR A 155 -2.31 20.79 -4.50
N PHE A 156 -1.42 21.04 -5.46
CA PHE A 156 -0.91 22.38 -5.74
C PHE A 156 -2.03 23.35 -6.18
N ILE A 157 -2.87 22.93 -7.13
CA ILE A 157 -4.02 23.72 -7.61
C ILE A 157 -5.01 23.99 -6.47
N GLY A 158 -5.32 22.99 -5.65
CA GLY A 158 -6.25 23.13 -4.52
C GLY A 158 -5.74 24.09 -3.43
N LEU A 159 -4.44 24.03 -3.12
CA LEU A 159 -3.80 25.00 -2.23
C LEU A 159 -3.83 26.42 -2.82
N PHE A 160 -3.58 26.55 -4.12
CA PHE A 160 -3.65 27.84 -4.81
C PHE A 160 -5.07 28.42 -4.83
N ALA A 161 -6.09 27.60 -5.10
CA ALA A 161 -7.49 28.02 -5.04
C ALA A 161 -7.90 28.45 -3.61
N THR A 162 -7.47 27.70 -2.60
CA THR A 162 -7.65 28.07 -1.19
C THR A 162 -7.01 29.43 -0.90
N TYR A 163 -5.80 29.68 -1.38
CA TYR A 163 -5.13 30.97 -1.23
C TYR A 163 -5.93 32.13 -1.86
N LEU A 164 -6.38 31.99 -3.11
CA LEU A 164 -7.14 33.02 -3.81
C LEU A 164 -8.48 33.35 -3.13
N LEU A 165 -9.23 32.32 -2.72
CA LEU A 165 -10.52 32.50 -2.06
C LEU A 165 -10.38 33.25 -0.72
N ASN A 166 -9.36 32.93 0.06
CA ASN A 166 -9.16 33.58 1.36
C ASN A 166 -8.44 34.94 1.24
N ARG A 167 -7.73 35.21 0.14
CA ARG A 167 -7.17 36.54 -0.15
C ARG A 167 -8.28 37.55 -0.48
N LYS A 168 -9.29 37.18 -1.28
CA LYS A 168 -10.42 38.07 -1.63
C LYS A 168 -11.26 38.48 -0.41
N SER A 169 -11.45 37.60 0.56
CA SER A 169 -12.15 37.96 1.80
C SER A 169 -11.37 38.97 2.65
N TYR A 170 -10.04 38.98 2.59
CA TYR A 170 -9.22 39.93 3.35
C TYR A 170 -9.38 41.37 2.86
N SER A 171 -9.49 41.60 1.55
CA SER A 171 -9.68 42.94 0.98
C SER A 171 -11.06 43.54 1.26
N HIS A 172 -12.10 42.71 1.47
CA HIS A 172 -13.44 43.19 1.82
C HIS A 172 -13.58 43.58 3.29
N ASP A 173 -12.95 42.83 4.22
CA ASP A 173 -12.98 43.17 5.65
C ASP A 173 -12.21 44.47 5.97
N VAL A 174 -11.18 44.80 5.18
CA VAL A 174 -10.34 46.00 5.39
C VAL A 174 -11.00 47.27 4.83
N HIS A 175 -11.95 47.15 3.90
CA HIS A 175 -12.69 48.30 3.33
C HIS A 175 -14.14 48.43 3.82
N GLY A 176 -14.66 47.48 4.60
CA GLY A 176 -16.01 47.53 5.18
C GLY A 176 -16.08 48.05 6.62
N GLY A 177 -14.96 48.47 7.20
CA GLY A 177 -14.89 49.10 8.53
C GLY A 177 -14.64 50.60 8.40
N SER A 178 -15.68 51.36 8.06
CA SER A 178 -15.77 52.82 8.29
C SER A 178 -17.12 53.12 8.89
#